data_AF-A0A3P3WCY8-F1
#
_entry.id   AF-A0A3P3WCY8-F1
#
_cell.length_a   1.000
_cell.length_b   1.000
_cell.length_c   1.000
_cell.angle_alpha   90.00
_cell.angle_beta   90.00
_cell.angle_gamma   90.00
#
_symmetry.space_group_name_H-M   'P 1'
#
loop_
_entity.id
_entity.type
_entity.pdbx_description
1 polymer ?
#
loop_
_entity_poly.entity_id
_entity_poly.type
_entity_poly.pdbx_seq_one_letter_code
_entity_poly.pdbx_strand_id
1 'polypeptide(L)'
;MKSLFIKLVFITLFSQAIFAQEEGENPGFDQYSSSVFDSKENALNLVSKMNVNQSLNTLSNNPSGIMIQQIGDFNTVNASFKSSNVNFSVAQNGNNNLIEVSKEANSINQAIIQNGSNNTVSDFTYYTNYDVNMQMIQQGDNQNIQNYGTNSLSKDMKISQSGNGTGVIIINQ
;
A
#
# COMPACT_ATOMS: atom_id res chain seq x y z
N MET A 1 -5.62 -77.90 30.56
CA MET A 1 -4.50 -77.05 31.04
C MET A 1 -3.65 -76.48 29.89
N LYS A 2 -3.24 -77.27 28.89
CA LYS A 2 -2.38 -76.79 27.78
C LYS A 2 -3.00 -75.70 26.89
N SER A 3 -4.30 -75.76 26.56
CA SER A 3 -4.93 -74.72 25.71
C SER A 3 -5.21 -73.40 26.42
N LEU A 4 -5.32 -73.42 27.75
CA LEU A 4 -5.53 -72.22 28.57
C LEU A 4 -4.22 -71.42 28.70
N PHE A 5 -3.10 -72.14 28.80
CA PHE A 5 -1.76 -71.56 28.78
C PHE A 5 -1.43 -70.91 27.42
N ILE A 6 -1.80 -71.55 26.31
CA ILE A 6 -1.60 -71.00 24.96
C ILE A 6 -2.39 -69.70 24.74
N LYS A 7 -3.62 -69.61 25.25
CA LYS A 7 -4.42 -68.38 25.17
C LYS A 7 -3.83 -67.26 26.01
N LEU A 8 -3.26 -67.57 27.17
CA LEU A 8 -2.60 -66.60 28.05
C LEU A 8 -1.33 -66.01 27.39
N VAL A 9 -0.53 -66.87 26.73
CA VAL A 9 0.66 -66.46 25.98
C VAL A 9 0.31 -65.60 24.76
N PHE A 10 -0.81 -65.89 24.09
CA PHE A 10 -1.28 -65.09 22.95
C PHE A 10 -1.73 -63.67 23.36
N ILE A 11 -2.31 -63.51 24.56
CA ILE A 11 -2.74 -62.21 25.09
C ILE A 11 -1.52 -61.35 25.48
N THR A 12 -0.44 -61.94 25.99
CA THR A 12 0.78 -61.21 26.35
C THR A 12 1.62 -60.77 25.14
N LEU A 13 1.44 -61.39 23.97
CA LEU A 13 2.17 -61.04 22.75
C LEU A 13 1.57 -59.83 22.01
N PHE A 14 0.30 -59.47 22.28
CA PHE A 14 -0.38 -58.34 21.62
C PHE A 14 -0.38 -57.04 22.43
N SER A 15 0.22 -56.99 23.63
CA SER A 15 0.22 -55.79 24.49
C SER A 15 1.35 -54.79 24.20
N GLN A 16 2.20 -55.02 23.19
CA GLN A 16 3.39 -54.19 22.92
C GLN A 16 3.18 -53.09 21.86
N ALA A 17 1.94 -52.77 21.46
CA ALA A 17 1.70 -51.89 20.30
C ALA A 17 0.88 -50.62 20.57
N ILE A 18 0.99 -50.01 21.77
CA ILE A 18 0.48 -48.65 21.98
C ILE A 18 1.51 -47.82 22.75
N PHE A 19 2.61 -47.51 22.10
CA PHE A 19 3.35 -46.29 22.38
C PHE A 19 2.95 -45.29 21.30
N ALA A 20 2.05 -44.37 21.62
CA ALA A 20 1.93 -43.15 20.84
C ALA A 20 3.22 -42.36 21.10
N GLN A 21 4.14 -42.37 20.15
CA GLN A 21 5.32 -41.52 20.19
C GLN A 21 4.88 -40.13 19.75
N GLU A 22 4.91 -39.18 20.67
CA GLU A 22 4.95 -37.76 20.31
C GLU A 22 6.32 -37.53 19.67
N GLU A 23 6.32 -37.00 18.44
CA GLU A 23 7.55 -36.66 17.73
C GLU A 23 8.29 -35.61 18.57
N GLY A 24 9.33 -36.06 19.29
CA GLY A 24 10.18 -35.20 20.09
C GLY A 24 10.77 -34.11 19.20
N GLU A 25 10.65 -32.87 19.64
CA GLU A 25 11.10 -31.67 18.94
C GLU A 25 12.50 -31.88 18.34
N ASN A 26 12.58 -31.69 17.03
CA ASN A 26 13.81 -31.72 16.27
C ASN A 26 14.78 -30.66 16.83
N PRO A 27 16.01 -31.00 17.29
CA PRO A 27 16.97 -30.04 17.81
C PRO A 27 17.67 -29.25 16.67
N GLY A 28 16.97 -29.04 15.56
CA GLY A 28 17.50 -28.47 14.32
C GLY A 28 17.09 -27.03 14.06
N PHE A 29 16.54 -26.33 15.05
CA PHE A 29 16.12 -24.92 14.90
C PHE A 29 16.58 -24.04 16.07
N ASP A 30 17.83 -24.22 16.50
CA ASP A 30 18.52 -23.21 17.27
C ASP A 30 18.98 -22.09 16.33
N GLN A 31 18.27 -20.96 16.40
CA GLN A 31 18.61 -19.60 15.95
C GLN A 31 17.48 -19.01 15.09
N TYR A 32 16.94 -17.88 15.59
CA TYR A 32 15.81 -17.10 15.09
C TYR A 32 14.40 -17.57 15.49
N SER A 33 14.20 -18.01 16.75
CA SER A 33 12.87 -17.91 17.36
C SER A 33 12.62 -16.45 17.74
N SER A 34 11.74 -15.77 17.01
CA SER A 34 11.02 -14.67 17.63
C SER A 34 9.98 -15.33 18.54
N SER A 35 9.87 -14.87 19.78
CA SER A 35 8.97 -15.44 20.79
C SER A 35 7.47 -15.44 20.42
N VAL A 36 7.18 -14.90 19.24
CA VAL A 36 5.85 -14.78 18.64
C VAL A 36 5.37 -16.10 18.03
N PHE A 37 6.27 -17.04 17.69
CA PHE A 37 5.91 -18.33 17.06
C PHE A 37 6.18 -19.56 17.93
N ASP A 38 6.62 -19.36 19.18
CA ASP A 38 7.01 -20.45 20.10
C ASP A 38 5.83 -21.30 20.58
N SER A 39 4.60 -20.82 20.42
CA SER A 39 3.42 -21.60 20.74
C SER A 39 2.44 -21.61 19.57
N LYS A 40 1.83 -22.77 19.36
CA LYS A 40 0.76 -22.96 18.37
C LYS A 40 -0.35 -21.92 18.56
N GLU A 41 -0.66 -21.56 19.80
CA GLU A 41 -1.68 -20.56 20.15
C GLU A 41 -1.27 -19.15 19.72
N ASN A 42 -0.02 -18.74 19.97
CA ASN A 42 0.50 -17.44 19.55
C ASN A 42 0.59 -17.33 18.02
N ALA A 43 1.03 -18.40 17.36
CA ALA A 43 1.07 -18.49 15.91
C ALA A 43 -0.33 -18.41 15.30
N LEU A 44 -1.32 -19.13 15.84
CA LEU A 44 -2.71 -19.04 15.38
C LEU A 44 -3.30 -17.65 15.62
N ASN A 45 -3.01 -17.04 16.77
CA ASN A 45 -3.48 -15.70 17.13
C ASN A 45 -2.89 -14.66 16.16
N LEU A 46 -1.60 -14.73 15.86
CA LEU A 46 -0.97 -13.86 14.87
C LEU A 46 -1.56 -14.08 13.47
N VAL A 47 -1.67 -15.32 13.01
CA VAL A 47 -2.26 -15.63 11.69
C VAL A 47 -3.72 -15.16 11.62
N SER A 48 -4.50 -15.29 12.70
CA SER A 48 -5.87 -14.76 12.77
C SER A 48 -5.93 -13.24 12.72
N LYS A 49 -4.90 -12.55 13.23
CA LYS A 49 -4.73 -11.10 13.14
C LYS A 49 -4.16 -10.66 11.79
N MET A 50 -3.49 -11.53 11.05
CA MET A 50 -3.04 -11.28 9.67
C MET A 50 -4.16 -11.45 8.66
N ASN A 51 -5.14 -12.32 8.97
CA ASN A 51 -6.42 -12.36 8.27
C ASN A 51 -7.34 -11.25 8.80
N VAL A 52 -6.84 -10.01 8.82
CA VAL A 52 -7.72 -8.85 8.79
C VAL A 52 -8.50 -9.04 7.51
N ASN A 53 -9.80 -9.32 7.62
CA ASN A 53 -10.74 -8.92 6.60
C ASN A 53 -10.41 -7.45 6.37
N GLN A 54 -9.59 -7.17 5.36
CA GLN A 54 -9.26 -5.85 4.91
C GLN A 54 -10.63 -5.20 4.82
N SER A 55 -10.93 -4.31 5.77
CA SER A 55 -12.13 -3.52 5.65
C SER A 55 -11.90 -2.87 4.30
N LEU A 56 -12.63 -3.35 3.30
CA LEU A 56 -12.86 -2.61 2.11
C LEU A 56 -13.26 -1.28 2.67
N ASN A 57 -12.33 -0.32 2.61
CA ASN A 57 -12.65 1.08 2.65
C ASN A 57 -13.61 1.19 1.47
N THR A 58 -14.90 0.92 1.73
CA THR A 58 -15.99 1.47 0.97
C THR A 58 -15.75 2.95 1.14
N LEU A 59 -14.94 3.47 0.21
CA LEU A 59 -14.75 4.87 -0.02
C LEU A 59 -16.15 5.42 -0.06
N SER A 60 -16.49 6.08 1.05
CA SER A 60 -17.69 6.85 1.22
C SER A 60 -17.96 7.55 -0.11
N ASN A 61 -19.19 7.42 -0.61
CA ASN A 61 -19.70 8.17 -1.75
C ASN A 61 -19.70 9.66 -1.39
N ASN A 62 -18.52 10.26 -1.37
CA ASN A 62 -18.28 11.68 -1.24
C ASN A 62 -17.93 12.17 -2.64
N PRO A 63 -18.73 13.06 -3.25
CA PRO A 63 -18.39 13.66 -4.55
C PRO A 63 -17.25 14.69 -4.46
N SER A 64 -16.63 14.83 -3.28
CA SER A 64 -15.47 15.68 -2.99
C SER A 64 -14.62 15.02 -1.91
N GLY A 65 -13.32 14.88 -2.12
CA GLY A 65 -12.43 14.20 -1.19
C GLY A 65 -10.97 14.40 -1.53
N ILE A 66 -10.13 14.43 -0.49
CA ILE A 66 -8.68 14.42 -0.63
C ILE A 66 -8.20 13.03 -0.20
N MET A 67 -7.52 12.33 -1.09
CA MET A 67 -6.93 11.03 -0.84
C MET A 67 -5.43 11.10 -1.07
N ILE A 68 -4.65 10.72 -0.07
CA ILE A 68 -3.20 10.71 -0.14
C ILE A 68 -2.71 9.33 0.32
N GLN A 69 -1.99 8.65 -0.56
CA GLN A 69 -1.27 7.43 -0.27
C GLN A 69 0.22 7.67 -0.49
N GLN A 70 1.03 7.35 0.52
CA GLN A 70 2.48 7.48 0.50
C GLN A 70 3.10 6.18 0.97
N ILE A 71 3.93 5.58 0.11
CA ILE A 71 4.64 4.33 0.36
C ILE A 71 6.12 4.62 0.17
N GLY A 72 6.91 4.42 1.23
CA GLY A 72 8.33 4.79 1.29
C GLY A 72 8.59 5.99 2.21
N ASP A 73 9.85 6.40 2.29
CA ASP A 73 10.34 7.38 3.26
C ASP A 73 10.39 8.80 2.67
N PHE A 74 10.14 9.81 3.50
CA PHE A 74 10.29 11.24 3.17
C PHE A 74 9.46 11.74 1.98
N ASN A 75 8.36 11.05 1.67
CA ASN A 75 7.37 11.57 0.73
C ASN A 75 6.61 12.75 1.36
N THR A 76 6.44 13.83 0.61
CA THR A 76 5.79 15.07 1.08
C THR A 76 4.72 15.53 0.10
N VAL A 77 3.56 15.92 0.64
CA VAL A 77 2.47 16.58 -0.10
C VAL A 77 2.10 17.86 0.63
N ASN A 78 2.24 19.00 -0.04
CA ASN A 78 1.76 20.29 0.41
C ASN A 78 0.71 20.80 -0.59
N ALA A 79 -0.55 20.87 -0.17
CA ALA A 79 -1.65 21.21 -1.06
C ALA A 79 -2.61 22.24 -0.45
N SER A 80 -2.93 23.28 -1.21
CA SER A 80 -3.89 24.32 -0.87
C SER A 80 -4.91 24.51 -2.00
N PHE A 81 -6.20 24.47 -1.66
CA PHE A 81 -7.27 24.54 -2.63
C PHE A 81 -8.34 25.56 -2.20
N LYS A 82 -8.82 26.34 -3.18
CA LYS A 82 -10.01 27.17 -3.04
C LYS A 82 -10.94 26.91 -4.22
N SER A 83 -12.01 26.17 -3.97
CA SER A 83 -12.93 25.72 -5.02
C SER A 83 -14.28 25.31 -4.43
N SER A 84 -15.31 25.23 -5.27
CA SER A 84 -16.63 24.73 -4.87
C SER A 84 -16.65 23.21 -4.69
N ASN A 85 -15.82 22.49 -5.47
CA ASN A 85 -15.65 21.04 -5.38
C ASN A 85 -14.17 20.70 -5.57
N VAL A 86 -13.64 19.86 -4.68
CA VAL A 86 -12.28 19.34 -4.74
C VAL A 86 -12.30 17.82 -4.64
N ASN A 87 -11.81 17.16 -5.69
CA ASN A 87 -11.40 15.78 -5.73
C ASN A 87 -9.89 15.73 -6.04
N PHE A 88 -9.07 15.47 -5.04
CA PHE A 88 -7.62 15.44 -5.18
C PHE A 88 -7.09 14.09 -4.72
N SER A 89 -6.37 13.39 -5.59
CA SER A 89 -5.80 12.08 -5.31
C SER A 89 -4.30 12.07 -5.55
N VAL A 90 -3.58 11.51 -4.59
CA VAL A 90 -2.13 11.37 -4.65
C VAL A 90 -1.75 9.93 -4.34
N ALA A 91 -0.88 9.36 -5.17
CA ALA A 91 -0.19 8.11 -4.90
C ALA A 91 1.32 8.30 -5.11
N GLN A 92 2.08 8.28 -4.02
CA GLN A 92 3.54 8.33 -4.02
C GLN A 92 4.07 6.94 -3.63
N ASN A 93 4.89 6.35 -4.49
CA ASN A 93 5.53 5.06 -4.27
C ASN A 93 7.03 5.17 -4.56
N GLY A 94 7.83 5.18 -3.49
CA GLY A 94 9.27 5.41 -3.49
C GLY A 94 9.67 6.40 -2.41
N ASN A 95 10.89 6.94 -2.47
CA ASN A 95 11.43 7.79 -1.42
C ASN A 95 11.63 9.24 -1.88
N ASN A 96 11.55 10.19 -0.96
CA ASN A 96 11.85 11.61 -1.19
C ASN A 96 11.05 12.25 -2.34
N ASN A 97 9.82 11.81 -2.58
CA ASN A 97 8.97 12.48 -3.57
C ASN A 97 8.29 13.72 -2.97
N LEU A 98 8.19 14.79 -3.76
CA LEU A 98 7.59 16.06 -3.35
C LEU A 98 6.44 16.44 -4.28
N ILE A 99 5.31 16.82 -3.70
CA ILE A 99 4.18 17.42 -4.40
C ILE A 99 3.83 18.74 -3.73
N GLU A 100 3.82 19.81 -4.51
CA GLU A 100 3.40 21.15 -4.10
C GLU A 100 2.27 21.63 -5.01
N VAL A 101 1.10 21.87 -4.45
CA VAL A 101 -0.09 22.30 -5.19
C VAL A 101 -0.74 23.50 -4.52
N SER A 102 -1.00 24.56 -5.27
CA SER A 102 -1.84 25.67 -4.80
C SER A 102 -2.75 26.14 -5.91
N LYS A 103 -4.07 25.99 -5.72
CA LYS A 103 -5.05 26.31 -6.77
C LYS A 103 -6.31 26.98 -6.25
N GLU A 104 -6.74 27.99 -7.00
CA GLU A 104 -8.09 28.54 -6.92
C GLU A 104 -8.79 28.38 -8.28
N ALA A 105 -9.87 27.58 -8.31
CA ALA A 105 -10.60 27.21 -9.53
C ALA A 105 -12.08 26.94 -9.27
N ASN A 106 -12.92 26.87 -10.32
CA ASN A 106 -14.36 26.61 -10.17
C ASN A 106 -14.65 25.22 -9.56
N SER A 107 -14.03 24.19 -10.15
CA SER A 107 -13.96 22.82 -9.62
C SER A 107 -12.56 22.24 -9.85
N ILE A 108 -12.14 21.31 -8.99
CA ILE A 108 -10.84 20.67 -9.06
C ILE A 108 -11.02 19.16 -9.00
N ASN A 109 -10.63 18.46 -10.06
CA ASN A 109 -10.47 17.02 -10.13
C ASN A 109 -9.03 16.69 -10.56
N GLN A 110 -8.16 16.36 -9.62
CA GLN A 110 -6.75 16.20 -9.91
C GLN A 110 -6.17 14.92 -9.32
N ALA A 111 -5.37 14.23 -10.13
CA ALA A 111 -4.63 13.04 -9.72
C ALA A 111 -3.13 13.22 -9.98
N ILE A 112 -2.31 12.93 -8.97
CA ILE A 112 -0.85 12.92 -9.11
C ILE A 112 -0.32 11.56 -8.67
N ILE A 113 0.41 10.90 -9.56
CA ILE A 113 1.00 9.58 -9.33
C ILE A 113 2.51 9.68 -9.54
N GLN A 114 3.29 9.30 -8.53
CA GLN A 114 4.74 9.26 -8.60
C GLN A 114 5.21 7.84 -8.25
N ASN A 115 5.79 7.13 -9.21
CA ASN A 115 6.45 5.85 -9.00
C ASN A 115 7.94 6.00 -9.26
N GLY A 116 8.73 5.92 -8.20
CA GLY A 116 10.17 6.17 -8.19
C GLY A 116 10.56 7.11 -7.05
N SER A 117 11.80 7.56 -7.04
CA SER A 117 12.37 8.39 -5.97
C SER A 117 12.85 9.75 -6.47
N ASN A 118 12.85 10.73 -5.56
CA ASN A 118 13.27 12.11 -5.84
C ASN A 118 12.47 12.78 -6.97
N ASN A 119 11.20 12.43 -7.13
CA ASN A 119 10.33 13.08 -8.12
C ASN A 119 9.64 14.29 -7.50
N THR A 120 9.52 15.36 -8.28
CA THR A 120 8.87 16.60 -7.87
C THR A 120 7.73 16.97 -8.81
N VAL A 121 6.61 17.39 -8.24
CA VAL A 121 5.52 18.08 -8.95
C VAL A 121 5.24 19.41 -8.25
N SER A 122 5.27 20.50 -9.02
CA SER A 122 4.87 21.83 -8.58
C SER A 122 3.74 22.33 -9.48
N ASP A 123 2.55 22.57 -8.92
CA ASP A 123 1.37 22.94 -9.68
C ASP A 123 0.63 24.13 -9.06
N PHE A 124 0.72 25.28 -9.72
CA PHE A 124 0.25 26.55 -9.19
C PHE A 124 -0.76 27.20 -10.12
N THR A 125 -1.90 27.63 -9.56
CA THR A 125 -2.90 28.44 -10.24
C THR A 125 -3.42 29.50 -9.29
N TYR A 126 -3.29 30.78 -9.67
CA TYR A 126 -3.70 31.90 -8.83
C TYR A 126 -5.21 32.01 -8.65
N TYR A 127 -5.95 32.20 -9.75
CA TYR A 127 -7.41 32.21 -9.81
C TYR A 127 -7.83 31.88 -11.23
N THR A 128 -8.81 31.01 -11.37
CA THR A 128 -9.44 30.74 -12.65
C THR A 128 -10.92 30.39 -12.48
N ASN A 129 -11.70 30.76 -13.48
CA ASN A 129 -13.12 30.38 -13.60
C ASN A 129 -13.29 29.10 -14.46
N TYR A 130 -12.20 28.46 -14.87
CA TYR A 130 -12.23 27.16 -15.52
C TYR A 130 -12.28 26.01 -14.50
N ASP A 131 -12.82 24.87 -14.95
CA ASP A 131 -12.71 23.61 -14.24
C ASP A 131 -11.31 23.01 -14.47
N VAL A 132 -10.71 22.51 -13.40
CA VAL A 132 -9.45 21.78 -13.45
C VAL A 132 -9.77 20.29 -13.45
N ASN A 133 -9.40 19.58 -14.51
CA ASN A 133 -9.44 18.13 -14.52
C ASN A 133 -8.15 17.58 -15.14
N MET A 134 -7.20 17.26 -14.26
CA MET A 134 -5.82 16.98 -14.63
C MET A 134 -5.24 15.73 -13.99
N GLN A 135 -4.39 15.03 -14.74
CA GLN A 135 -3.62 13.90 -14.24
C GLN A 135 -2.13 14.08 -14.55
N MET A 136 -1.27 13.93 -13.54
CA MET A 136 0.18 13.98 -13.68
C MET A 136 0.77 12.65 -13.21
N ILE A 137 1.58 12.01 -14.06
CA ILE A 137 2.17 10.69 -13.79
C ILE A 137 3.67 10.76 -14.03
N GLN A 138 4.46 10.36 -13.04
CA GLN A 138 5.92 10.24 -13.10
C GLN A 138 6.34 8.79 -12.88
N GLN A 139 7.06 8.20 -13.84
CA GLN A 139 7.57 6.83 -13.81
C GLN A 139 9.11 6.82 -13.96
N GLY A 140 9.84 6.68 -12.86
CA GLY A 140 11.30 6.73 -12.81
C GLY A 140 11.79 7.68 -11.73
N ASP A 141 13.07 8.03 -11.75
CA ASP A 141 13.72 8.78 -10.66
C ASP A 141 14.19 10.17 -11.10
N ASN A 142 14.24 11.11 -10.15
CA ASN A 142 14.74 12.48 -10.35
C ASN A 142 14.00 13.25 -11.45
N GLN A 143 12.69 13.06 -11.55
CA GLN A 143 11.83 13.75 -12.51
C GLN A 143 11.22 15.01 -11.91
N ASN A 144 10.91 15.99 -12.76
CA ASN A 144 10.25 17.24 -12.34
C ASN A 144 9.12 17.63 -13.29
N ILE A 145 7.93 17.90 -12.77
CA ILE A 145 6.82 18.54 -13.51
C ILE A 145 6.52 19.87 -12.83
N GLN A 146 6.52 20.95 -13.61
CA GLN A 146 6.08 22.27 -13.18
C GLN A 146 4.90 22.71 -14.05
N ASN A 147 3.75 22.99 -13.44
CA ASN A 147 2.60 23.56 -14.12
C ASN A 147 2.25 24.94 -13.53
N TYR A 148 2.15 25.93 -14.40
CA TYR A 148 1.79 27.30 -14.04
C TYR A 148 0.54 27.72 -14.80
N GLY A 149 -0.51 28.03 -14.04
CA GLY A 149 -1.80 28.48 -14.55
C GLY A 149 -2.73 27.35 -14.99
N THR A 150 -3.93 27.74 -15.42
CA THR A 150 -5.03 26.86 -15.84
C THR A 150 -5.86 27.56 -16.90
N ASN A 151 -6.18 26.87 -17.99
CA ASN A 151 -7.04 27.39 -19.05
C ASN A 151 -8.04 26.33 -19.56
N SER A 152 -8.71 26.62 -20.69
CA SER A 152 -9.72 25.71 -21.27
C SER A 152 -9.20 24.32 -21.66
N LEU A 153 -7.88 24.10 -21.75
CA LEU A 153 -7.28 22.79 -22.00
C LEU A 153 -7.09 21.97 -20.71
N SER A 154 -7.01 22.64 -19.55
CA SER A 154 -6.77 22.02 -18.25
C SER A 154 -7.91 21.14 -17.74
N LYS A 155 -9.06 21.13 -18.43
CA LYS A 155 -10.20 20.26 -18.13
C LYS A 155 -9.99 18.79 -18.56
N ASP A 156 -9.00 18.49 -19.38
CA ASP A 156 -8.77 17.13 -19.91
C ASP A 156 -7.26 16.82 -20.01
N MET A 157 -6.42 17.53 -19.23
CA MET A 157 -4.97 17.44 -19.40
C MET A 157 -4.39 16.24 -18.68
N LYS A 158 -3.63 15.42 -19.40
CA LYS A 158 -2.84 14.33 -18.85
C LYS A 158 -1.38 14.49 -19.22
N ILE A 159 -0.52 14.51 -18.22
CA ILE A 159 0.93 14.58 -18.36
C ILE A 159 1.50 13.25 -17.86
N SER A 160 2.29 12.59 -18.70
CA SER A 160 3.01 11.37 -18.32
C SER A 160 4.49 11.55 -18.66
N GLN A 161 5.33 11.39 -17.65
CA GLN A 161 6.77 11.51 -17.73
C GLN A 161 7.40 10.18 -17.34
N SER A 162 8.36 9.69 -18.13
CA SER A 162 9.07 8.44 -17.87
C SER A 162 10.57 8.57 -18.13
N GLY A 163 11.38 7.73 -17.46
CA GLY A 163 12.84 7.77 -17.55
C GLY A 163 13.47 8.42 -16.31
N ASN A 164 14.73 8.83 -16.37
CA ASN A 164 15.43 9.39 -15.19
C ASN A 164 16.02 10.77 -15.49
N GLY A 165 15.93 11.70 -14.54
CA GLY A 165 16.58 13.01 -14.65
C GLY A 165 15.96 13.97 -15.67
N THR A 166 14.66 13.87 -15.94
CA THR A 166 13.96 14.69 -16.95
C THR A 166 13.07 15.76 -16.30
N GLY A 167 12.76 16.82 -17.05
CA GLY A 167 11.89 17.91 -16.58
C GLY A 167 10.83 18.31 -17.61
N VAL A 168 9.63 18.63 -17.15
CA VAL A 168 8.52 19.16 -17.95
C VAL A 168 8.05 20.47 -17.33
N ILE A 169 7.91 21.52 -18.14
CA ILE A 169 7.34 22.80 -17.73
C ILE A 169 6.14 23.10 -18.61
N ILE A 170 4.99 23.38 -18.00
CA ILE A 170 3.75 23.73 -18.65
C ILE A 170 3.36 25.14 -18.19
N ILE A 171 3.01 25.99 -19.15
CA ILE A 171 2.53 27.35 -18.90
C ILE A 171 1.19 27.48 -19.58
N ASN A 172 0.13 27.54 -18.78
CA ASN A 172 -1.24 27.74 -19.23
C ASN A 172 -1.67 29.16 -18.88
N GLN A 173 -2.06 29.92 -19.91
CA GLN A 173 -2.62 31.27 -19.79
C GLN A 173 -4.08 31.26 -20.23
#